data_AF-A0A8C1NCX0-F1
#
_entry.id   AF-A0A8C1NCX0-F1
#
_cell.length_a   1.000
_cell.length_b   1.000
_cell.length_c   1.000
_cell.angle_alpha   90.00
_cell.angle_beta   90.00
_cell.angle_gamma   90.00
#
_symmetry.space_group_name_H-M   'P 1'
#
loop_
_entity.id
_entity.type
_entity.pdbx_description
1 polymer ?
#
loop_
_entity_poly.entity_id
_entity_poly.type
_entity_poly.pdbx_seq_one_letter_code
_entity_poly.pdbx_strand_id
1 'polypeptide(L)'
;SLRESTYFLAKTAHILFFWDSSYAGLALRQSCALPDGLHERVQSALITLQRRGCLLRDLVRIRDRDVFTAVSRALVGKPGYTYRYLDTRLFTIPWHCEGEERQKDEKDKPCCDSDLRDGCSHSSPPSSFNVTLINYMDPTAMTQLKEEPYYGMGKMAVGWHHDENLVPLSPVAVYSYSCPKEEGEGSEKEEVQKEKACWRVGLKVAWDIHTPGLALPLQSGDCYYMTDDLNRTHQHCVLAGDTARFSSTHRVVQCCTGTLDYIQKRCSEALENLHTDPEKTTKSLKSLLPNTLQHIEDIHNEVFEWLRQYWFQGRRYARFCSWWTKPMEQMEKDWKEMERMTQLLLDVVEDENTVQENRREMADILLNALTDRQQHRQTWRDRCQSSLAQSLPPEEAPFDRPYWSNEDPDMPLPFDLSEIINRVESLLWR
;
A
#
# COMPACT_ATOMS: atom_id res chain seq x y z
N SER A 1 36.62 -8.64 30.34
CA SER A 1 36.27 -8.14 29.00
C SER A 1 34.75 -8.11 28.92
N LEU A 2 34.17 -6.99 29.36
CA LEU A 2 32.74 -6.75 29.24
C LEU A 2 32.45 -6.59 27.75
N ARG A 3 31.68 -7.49 27.14
CA ARG A 3 30.90 -7.12 25.96
C ARG A 3 29.83 -6.17 26.48
N GLU A 4 30.14 -4.87 26.47
CA GLU A 4 29.13 -3.83 26.58
C GLU A 4 28.02 -4.15 25.57
N SER A 5 26.77 -4.09 26.02
CA SER A 5 25.60 -4.46 25.23
C SER A 5 25.65 -3.77 23.85
N THR A 6 25.51 -4.56 22.78
CA THR A 6 25.50 -4.09 21.38
C THR A 6 24.30 -3.18 21.06
N TYR A 7 23.37 -3.04 21.99
CA TYR A 7 22.27 -2.09 21.95
C TYR A 7 21.94 -1.58 23.36
N PHE A 8 21.20 -0.48 23.40
CA PHE A 8 20.73 0.15 24.62
C PHE A 8 19.24 -0.11 24.87
N LEU A 9 18.87 -0.44 26.12
CA LEU A 9 17.49 -0.47 26.62
C LEU A 9 17.20 0.86 27.29
N ALA A 10 16.19 1.62 26.86
CA ALA A 10 15.95 3.05 27.20
C ALA A 10 15.75 3.46 28.69
N LYS A 11 16.32 2.75 29.67
CA LYS A 11 16.19 2.97 31.12
C LYS A 11 17.49 3.32 31.86
N THR A 12 18.66 3.33 31.23
CA THR A 12 19.93 3.71 31.91
C THR A 12 20.32 5.16 31.63
N ALA A 13 20.92 5.84 32.63
CA ALA A 13 21.23 7.28 32.58
C ALA A 13 22.17 7.70 31.41
N HIS A 14 23.04 6.80 30.96
CA HIS A 14 23.89 7.01 29.78
C HIS A 14 23.10 7.09 28.46
N ILE A 15 21.83 6.64 28.44
CA ILE A 15 21.02 6.56 27.22
C ILE A 15 20.32 7.87 26.90
N LEU A 16 19.96 8.69 27.89
CA LEU A 16 19.31 9.98 27.60
C LEU A 16 20.21 10.85 26.70
N PHE A 17 21.52 10.87 26.97
CA PHE A 17 22.49 11.57 26.12
C PHE A 17 22.62 10.95 24.71
N PHE A 18 22.59 9.62 24.59
CA PHE A 18 22.67 8.93 23.30
C PHE A 18 21.39 9.08 22.47
N TRP A 19 20.23 9.05 23.14
CA TRP A 19 18.93 9.32 22.56
C TRP A 19 18.89 10.74 21.99
N ASP A 20 19.26 11.74 22.79
CA ASP A 20 19.23 13.14 22.39
C ASP A 20 20.23 13.48 21.28
N SER A 21 21.30 12.70 21.12
CA SER A 21 22.32 12.94 20.09
C SER A 21 22.08 12.18 18.79
N SER A 22 21.61 10.93 18.85
CA SER A 22 21.51 10.05 17.67
C SER A 22 20.06 9.73 17.27
N TYR A 23 19.09 9.86 18.17
CA TYR A 23 17.69 9.48 17.95
C TYR A 23 16.71 10.61 18.28
N ALA A 24 17.12 11.87 18.15
CA ALA A 24 16.35 13.05 18.57
C ALA A 24 14.95 13.17 17.94
N GLY A 25 14.74 12.60 16.75
CA GLY A 25 13.41 12.55 16.10
C GLY A 25 12.47 11.47 16.68
N LEU A 26 12.90 10.69 17.67
CA LEU A 26 12.08 9.70 18.36
C LEU A 26 11.52 10.29 19.65
N ALA A 27 10.19 10.25 19.80
CA ALA A 27 9.52 10.65 21.04
C ALA A 27 8.66 9.52 21.60
N LEU A 28 8.69 9.33 22.92
CA LEU A 28 7.80 8.43 23.65
C LEU A 28 6.76 9.26 24.43
N ARG A 29 5.51 8.81 24.41
CA ARG A 29 4.43 9.25 25.29
C ARG A 29 3.87 8.03 25.98
N GLN A 30 4.09 7.96 27.29
CA GLN A 30 3.59 6.86 28.11
C GLN A 30 2.07 6.87 28.15
N SER A 31 1.46 5.70 28.35
CA SER A 31 0.00 5.53 28.42
C SER A 31 -0.68 6.52 29.38
N CYS A 32 -0.09 6.77 30.55
CA CYS A 32 -0.61 7.72 31.54
C CYS A 32 -0.68 9.19 31.08
N ALA A 33 -0.02 9.54 29.98
CA ALA A 33 -0.04 10.89 29.41
C ALA A 33 -1.16 11.08 28.37
N LEU A 34 -1.92 10.02 28.03
CA LEU A 34 -3.01 10.08 27.07
C LEU A 34 -4.35 10.44 27.72
N PRO A 35 -5.30 11.03 26.98
CA PRO A 35 -6.59 11.43 27.53
C PRO A 35 -7.42 10.28 28.13
N ASP A 36 -8.15 10.60 29.20
CA ASP A 36 -9.07 9.66 29.85
C ASP A 36 -10.09 9.06 28.87
N GLY A 37 -10.37 7.77 29.04
CA GLY A 37 -11.29 7.00 28.19
C GLY A 37 -10.78 6.72 26.77
N LEU A 38 -9.65 7.30 26.33
CA LEU A 38 -9.10 6.99 24.99
C LEU A 38 -8.71 5.52 24.87
N HIS A 39 -8.01 4.98 25.88
CA HIS A 39 -7.56 3.60 25.90
C HIS A 39 -8.71 2.61 25.74
N GLU A 40 -9.77 2.77 26.52
CA GLU A 40 -10.95 1.90 26.47
C GLU A 40 -11.56 1.89 25.06
N ARG A 41 -11.78 3.07 24.47
CA ARG A 41 -12.35 3.18 23.12
C ARG A 41 -11.47 2.54 22.05
N VAL A 42 -10.17 2.87 22.04
CA VAL A 42 -9.24 2.38 21.01
C VAL A 42 -9.02 0.88 21.14
N GLN A 43 -8.79 0.37 22.36
CA GLN A 43 -8.56 -1.06 22.59
C GLN A 43 -9.82 -1.87 22.26
N SER A 44 -11.01 -1.40 22.64
CA SER A 44 -12.28 -2.03 22.27
C SER A 44 -12.48 -2.07 20.75
N ALA A 45 -12.14 -0.99 20.04
CA ALA A 45 -12.20 -0.95 18.59
C ALA A 45 -11.23 -1.97 17.94
N LEU A 46 -9.99 -2.05 18.42
CA LEU A 46 -8.98 -3.01 17.93
C LEU A 46 -9.42 -4.47 18.13
N ILE A 47 -9.95 -4.80 19.31
CA ILE A 47 -10.50 -6.12 19.61
C ILE A 47 -11.71 -6.41 18.72
N THR A 48 -12.56 -5.42 18.46
CA THR A 48 -13.71 -5.58 17.57
C THR A 48 -13.27 -5.88 16.14
N LEU A 49 -12.27 -5.17 15.61
CA LEU A 49 -11.69 -5.45 14.28
C LEU A 49 -11.15 -6.88 14.20
N GLN A 50 -10.45 -7.34 15.24
CA GLN A 50 -9.95 -8.71 15.31
C GLN A 50 -11.09 -9.73 15.33
N ARG A 51 -12.08 -9.56 16.21
CA ARG A 51 -13.23 -10.48 16.36
C ARG A 51 -14.07 -10.58 15.09
N ARG A 52 -14.17 -9.48 14.34
CA ARG A 52 -14.86 -9.47 13.03
C ARG A 52 -14.02 -10.14 11.94
N GLY A 53 -12.72 -10.33 12.15
CA GLY A 53 -11.79 -10.93 11.19
C GLY A 53 -11.22 -9.94 10.19
N CYS A 54 -11.24 -8.63 10.50
CA CYS A 54 -10.78 -7.58 9.59
C CYS A 54 -9.26 -7.53 9.40
N LEU A 55 -8.50 -8.20 10.27
CA LEU A 55 -7.05 -8.19 10.30
C LEU A 55 -6.53 -9.46 9.64
N LEU A 56 -5.86 -9.31 8.51
CA LEU A 56 -5.43 -10.42 7.68
C LEU A 56 -3.95 -10.29 7.29
N ARG A 57 -3.28 -11.42 7.07
CA ARG A 57 -1.88 -11.40 6.62
C ARG A 57 -1.85 -10.96 5.15
N ASP A 58 -0.84 -10.21 4.77
CA ASP A 58 -0.69 -9.75 3.40
C ASP A 58 0.26 -10.69 2.65
N LEU A 59 -0.12 -11.09 1.44
CA LEU A 59 0.74 -11.81 0.51
C LEU A 59 1.55 -10.78 -0.29
N VAL A 60 2.72 -10.44 0.23
CA VAL A 60 3.58 -9.38 -0.31
C VAL A 60 4.71 -9.97 -1.15
N ARG A 61 5.37 -9.14 -1.96
CA ARG A 61 6.52 -9.55 -2.78
C ARG A 61 7.81 -8.97 -2.21
N ILE A 62 8.75 -9.84 -1.84
CA ILE A 62 10.08 -9.43 -1.37
C ILE A 62 11.13 -10.15 -2.22
N ARG A 63 11.97 -9.41 -2.95
CA ARG A 63 13.01 -9.95 -3.85
C ARG A 63 12.44 -11.04 -4.79
N ASP A 64 11.34 -10.70 -5.44
CA ASP A 64 10.62 -11.57 -6.39
C ASP A 64 10.04 -12.87 -5.84
N ARG A 65 9.88 -12.95 -4.51
CA ARG A 65 9.21 -14.07 -3.85
C ARG A 65 7.98 -13.57 -3.13
N ASP A 66 6.86 -14.25 -3.36
CA ASP A 66 5.66 -14.06 -2.57
C ASP A 66 5.91 -14.62 -1.16
N VAL A 67 5.56 -13.84 -0.15
CA VAL A 67 5.69 -14.21 1.25
C VAL A 67 4.53 -13.64 2.05
N PHE A 68 4.05 -14.40 3.04
CA PHE A 68 3.10 -13.86 3.99
C PHE A 68 3.79 -13.02 5.04
N THR A 69 3.22 -11.86 5.35
CA THR A 69 3.65 -11.06 6.48
C THR A 69 3.46 -11.84 7.78
N ALA A 70 4.34 -11.67 8.77
CA ALA A 70 4.15 -12.28 10.09
C ALA A 70 2.97 -11.64 10.86
N VAL A 71 2.66 -10.39 10.51
CA VAL A 71 1.66 -9.54 11.15
C VAL A 71 0.40 -9.51 10.26
N SER A 72 -0.76 -9.60 10.90
CA SER A 72 -2.06 -9.35 10.27
C SER A 72 -2.40 -7.86 10.30
N ARG A 73 -2.98 -7.34 9.22
CA ARG A 73 -3.17 -5.90 9.02
C ARG A 73 -4.55 -5.51 8.53
N ALA A 74 -4.89 -4.26 8.78
CA ALA A 74 -6.01 -3.54 8.18
C ALA A 74 -5.63 -2.07 7.99
N LEU A 75 -5.93 -1.52 6.82
CA LEU A 75 -5.74 -0.09 6.56
C LEU A 75 -7.06 0.64 6.87
N VAL A 76 -7.01 1.64 7.75
CA VAL A 76 -8.16 2.50 8.05
C VAL A 76 -7.76 3.93 7.71
N GLY A 77 -8.63 4.74 7.10
CA GLY A 77 -8.23 6.08 6.69
C GLY A 77 -9.31 6.89 6.02
N LYS A 78 -8.90 7.96 5.34
CA LYS A 78 -9.80 8.75 4.50
C LYS A 78 -10.44 7.88 3.39
N PRO A 79 -11.71 8.11 3.04
CA PRO A 79 -12.36 7.45 1.91
C PRO A 79 -11.56 7.63 0.63
N GLY A 80 -11.41 6.55 -0.16
CA GLY A 80 -10.71 6.59 -1.45
C GLY A 80 -9.18 6.61 -1.36
N TYR A 81 -8.58 6.54 -0.17
CA TYR A 81 -7.11 6.52 -0.03
C TYR A 81 -6.56 5.10 -0.10
N THR A 82 -5.32 4.98 -0.57
CA THR A 82 -4.56 3.72 -0.57
C THR A 82 -3.20 3.90 0.07
N TYR A 83 -2.60 2.80 0.51
CA TYR A 83 -1.23 2.77 1.02
C TYR A 83 -0.45 1.63 0.35
N ARG A 84 0.63 1.96 -0.35
CA ARG A 84 1.47 0.96 -1.03
C ARG A 84 2.73 0.68 -0.21
N TYR A 85 2.99 -0.61 0.02
CA TYR A 85 4.23 -1.09 0.63
C TYR A 85 4.55 -2.49 0.10
N LEU A 86 5.84 -2.83 -0.09
CA LEU A 86 6.27 -4.16 -0.57
C LEU A 86 5.47 -4.66 -1.79
N ASP A 87 5.27 -3.75 -2.75
CA ASP A 87 4.52 -3.97 -3.99
C ASP A 87 3.04 -4.39 -3.81
N THR A 88 2.46 -4.07 -2.66
CA THR A 88 1.05 -4.32 -2.33
C THR A 88 0.35 -3.03 -1.98
N ARG A 89 -0.74 -2.72 -2.70
CA ARG A 89 -1.58 -1.54 -2.45
C ARG A 89 -2.73 -1.93 -1.52
N LEU A 90 -2.71 -1.45 -0.29
CA LEU A 90 -3.81 -1.59 0.65
C LEU A 90 -4.85 -0.49 0.41
N PHE A 91 -6.13 -0.86 0.49
CA PHE A 91 -7.27 0.04 0.32
C PHE A 91 -7.88 0.39 1.69
N THR A 92 -8.22 1.66 1.92
CA THR A 92 -8.74 2.08 3.23
C THR A 92 -10.11 1.49 3.50
N ILE A 93 -10.30 1.00 4.72
CA ILE A 93 -11.61 0.99 5.37
C ILE A 93 -11.86 2.46 5.79
N PRO A 94 -12.84 3.15 5.21
CA PRO A 94 -13.06 4.56 5.46
C PRO A 94 -13.45 4.78 6.93
N TRP A 95 -12.78 5.72 7.61
CA TRP A 95 -13.32 6.30 8.84
C TRP A 95 -14.37 7.37 8.51
N HIS A 96 -15.26 7.67 9.45
CA HIS A 96 -16.19 8.79 9.30
C HIS A 96 -15.41 10.12 9.25
N CYS A 97 -15.53 10.85 8.13
CA CYS A 97 -15.09 12.23 8.05
C CYS A 97 -16.32 13.13 8.19
N GLU A 98 -16.37 13.98 9.23
CA GLU A 98 -17.39 15.01 9.31
C GLU A 98 -17.22 15.97 8.12
N GLY A 99 -18.14 15.91 7.14
CA GLY A 99 -18.08 16.72 5.92
C GLY A 99 -18.87 16.17 4.73
N GLU A 100 -19.08 14.86 4.64
CA GLU A 100 -19.73 14.24 3.48
C GLU A 100 -21.26 14.43 3.43
N GLU A 101 -21.93 14.73 4.55
CA GLU A 101 -23.37 15.06 4.54
C GLU A 101 -23.68 16.49 4.06
N ARG A 102 -22.68 17.38 3.92
CA ARG A 102 -22.88 18.77 3.48
C ARG A 102 -22.53 19.05 2.02
N GLN A 103 -21.96 18.10 1.29
CA GLN A 103 -21.52 18.27 -0.10
C GLN A 103 -22.47 17.67 -1.15
N LYS A 104 -23.76 17.50 -0.83
CA LYS A 104 -24.77 17.16 -1.84
C LYS A 104 -25.36 18.37 -2.59
N ASP A 105 -25.04 19.60 -2.20
CA ASP A 105 -25.69 20.80 -2.74
C ASP A 105 -24.78 21.91 -3.31
N GLU A 106 -23.50 21.67 -3.60
CA GLU A 106 -22.69 22.63 -4.37
C GLU A 106 -22.00 21.96 -5.56
N LYS A 107 -22.74 21.88 -6.68
CA LYS A 107 -22.17 21.80 -8.02
C LYS A 107 -21.54 23.14 -8.40
N ASP A 108 -20.48 23.04 -9.18
CA ASP A 108 -19.83 24.09 -9.98
C ASP A 108 -18.89 25.06 -9.23
N LYS A 109 -17.62 24.63 -9.08
CA LYS A 109 -16.48 25.54 -9.24
C LYS A 109 -15.26 24.82 -9.83
N PRO A 110 -14.70 25.30 -10.95
CA PRO A 110 -13.54 24.66 -11.58
C PRO A 110 -12.28 24.91 -10.75
N CYS A 111 -11.50 23.85 -10.56
CA CYS A 111 -10.26 23.85 -9.81
C CYS A 111 -9.08 24.12 -10.76
N CYS A 112 -8.76 25.39 -10.96
CA CYS A 112 -7.47 25.83 -11.49
C CYS A 112 -7.38 27.36 -11.38
N ASP A 113 -6.72 27.85 -10.33
CA ASP A 113 -6.01 29.14 -10.41
C ASP A 113 -4.54 28.82 -10.70
N SER A 114 -4.06 29.34 -11.82
CA SER A 114 -2.78 29.01 -12.44
C SER A 114 -1.60 29.86 -11.95
N ASP A 115 -1.68 30.50 -10.77
CA ASP A 115 -0.70 31.49 -10.31
C ASP A 115 -0.12 31.24 -8.89
N LEU A 116 0.24 30.00 -8.57
CA LEU A 116 1.05 29.69 -7.37
C LEU A 116 2.38 29.00 -7.69
N ARG A 117 3.04 29.48 -8.75
CA ARG A 117 4.49 29.28 -8.98
C ARG A 117 5.26 30.52 -8.54
N ASP A 118 5.33 30.78 -7.24
CA ASP A 118 6.56 31.25 -6.57
C ASP A 118 6.29 31.41 -5.07
N GLY A 119 7.21 30.91 -4.23
CA GLY A 119 7.14 31.11 -2.78
C GLY A 119 7.22 29.83 -1.91
N CYS A 120 8.07 28.86 -2.26
CA CYS A 120 8.45 27.82 -1.30
C CYS A 120 9.53 28.36 -0.34
N SER A 121 9.10 29.08 0.69
CA SER A 121 9.91 29.32 1.89
C SER A 121 9.19 28.75 3.12
N HIS A 122 9.69 27.62 3.62
CA HIS A 122 9.41 27.04 4.94
C HIS A 122 7.93 26.93 5.34
N SER A 123 7.16 26.06 4.68
CA SER A 123 5.93 25.52 5.25
C SER A 123 6.25 24.24 6.03
N SER A 124 5.80 24.15 7.27
CA SER A 124 5.88 22.94 8.10
C SER A 124 5.34 21.73 7.33
N PRO A 125 5.96 20.53 7.44
CA PRO A 125 5.43 19.35 6.77
C PRO A 125 3.96 19.12 7.19
N PRO A 126 3.09 18.67 6.27
CA PRO A 126 1.69 18.44 6.57
C PRO A 126 1.58 17.40 7.70
N SER A 127 1.04 17.82 8.84
CA SER A 127 0.91 17.02 10.06
C SER A 127 -0.41 16.24 10.14
N SER A 128 -1.22 16.26 9.08
CA SER A 128 -2.54 15.63 9.07
C SER A 128 -2.44 14.18 8.60
N PHE A 129 -2.45 13.24 9.56
CA PHE A 129 -2.57 11.82 9.27
C PHE A 129 -3.81 11.53 8.42
N ASN A 130 -3.62 10.84 7.30
CA ASN A 130 -4.69 10.51 6.36
C ASN A 130 -5.04 9.02 6.37
N VAL A 131 -4.19 8.17 6.94
CA VAL A 131 -4.46 6.74 7.18
C VAL A 131 -3.80 6.27 8.49
N THR A 132 -4.23 5.12 8.98
CA THR A 132 -3.52 4.30 9.95
C THR A 132 -3.46 2.85 9.48
N LEU A 133 -2.27 2.25 9.57
CA LEU A 133 -2.08 0.82 9.36
C LEU A 133 -2.17 0.11 10.72
N ILE A 134 -3.28 -0.60 10.93
CA ILE A 134 -3.48 -1.42 12.11
C ILE A 134 -2.72 -2.73 11.93
N ASN A 135 -1.97 -3.11 12.94
CA ASN A 135 -1.20 -4.35 12.99
C ASN A 135 -1.70 -5.21 14.16
N TYR A 136 -1.70 -6.52 13.99
CA TYR A 136 -1.92 -7.51 15.04
C TYR A 136 -1.03 -8.73 14.85
N MET A 137 -0.47 -9.25 15.94
CA MET A 137 0.24 -10.52 15.94
C MET A 137 0.11 -11.18 17.30
N ASP A 138 -0.13 -12.49 17.30
CA ASP A 138 0.03 -13.35 18.45
C ASP A 138 1.33 -14.16 18.31
N PRO A 139 2.37 -13.88 19.11
CA PRO A 139 3.63 -14.63 19.10
C PRO A 139 3.45 -16.13 19.34
N THR A 140 2.42 -16.55 20.10
CA THR A 140 2.19 -17.97 20.42
C THR A 140 1.67 -18.75 19.21
N ALA A 141 0.94 -18.08 18.32
CA ALA A 141 0.47 -18.64 17.06
C ALA A 141 1.52 -18.56 15.94
N MET A 142 2.68 -17.93 16.18
CA MET A 142 3.72 -17.67 15.18
C MET A 142 5.00 -18.47 15.46
N THR A 143 5.19 -19.56 14.72
CA THR A 143 6.30 -20.51 14.97
C THR A 143 7.65 -20.08 14.37
N GLN A 144 7.68 -19.13 13.43
CA GLN A 144 8.87 -18.80 12.64
C GLN A 144 9.19 -17.30 12.58
N LEU A 145 9.40 -16.67 13.75
CA LEU A 145 9.95 -15.31 13.80
C LEU A 145 11.47 -15.34 13.64
N LYS A 146 12.01 -14.42 12.84
CA LYS A 146 13.45 -14.29 12.61
C LYS A 146 14.10 -13.56 13.79
N GLU A 147 15.31 -13.97 14.15
CA GLU A 147 16.15 -13.23 15.10
C GLU A 147 16.66 -11.94 14.47
N GLU A 148 16.76 -10.88 15.28
CA GLU A 148 17.39 -9.63 14.88
C GLU A 148 18.90 -9.85 14.61
N PRO A 149 19.39 -9.48 13.42
CA PRO A 149 20.67 -9.99 12.92
C PRO A 149 21.93 -9.25 13.40
N TYR A 150 21.81 -8.03 13.93
CA TYR A 150 22.98 -7.15 14.13
C TYR A 150 23.35 -6.95 15.59
N TYR A 151 22.35 -6.75 16.44
CA TYR A 151 22.55 -6.30 17.81
C TYR A 151 22.13 -7.36 18.84
N GLY A 152 21.46 -8.44 18.44
CA GLY A 152 20.98 -9.48 19.34
C GLY A 152 19.75 -9.02 20.14
N MET A 153 18.90 -8.20 19.53
CA MET A 153 17.69 -7.67 20.19
C MET A 153 16.56 -8.70 20.37
N GLY A 154 16.68 -9.88 19.75
CA GLY A 154 15.71 -10.98 19.83
C GLY A 154 14.81 -11.09 18.60
N LYS A 155 13.69 -11.82 18.73
CA LYS A 155 12.77 -12.12 17.62
C LYS A 155 12.06 -10.87 17.10
N MET A 156 12.01 -10.73 15.77
CA MET A 156 11.34 -9.64 15.09
C MET A 156 9.96 -10.06 14.59
N ALA A 157 8.92 -9.32 14.97
CA ALA A 157 7.60 -9.35 14.33
C ALA A 157 7.63 -8.66 12.95
N VAL A 158 8.41 -7.59 12.84
CA VAL A 158 8.68 -6.86 11.59
C VAL A 158 10.18 -6.58 11.53
N GLY A 159 10.83 -6.95 10.43
CA GLY A 159 12.28 -6.74 10.24
C GLY A 159 12.65 -5.26 10.08
N TRP A 160 13.96 -4.99 10.04
CA TRP A 160 14.50 -3.66 9.77
C TRP A 160 13.98 -3.09 8.43
N HIS A 161 13.32 -1.93 8.47
CA HIS A 161 12.77 -1.27 7.29
C HIS A 161 12.68 0.25 7.49
N HIS A 162 12.41 0.93 6.37
CA HIS A 162 11.88 2.28 6.34
C HIS A 162 10.39 2.18 6.00
N ASP A 163 9.57 3.08 6.54
CA ASP A 163 8.19 3.21 6.07
C ASP A 163 8.19 3.78 4.64
N GLU A 164 7.57 3.05 3.72
CA GLU A 164 7.44 3.43 2.31
C GLU A 164 6.22 4.34 2.10
N ASN A 165 6.17 5.05 0.95
CA ASN A 165 5.01 5.82 0.50
C ASN A 165 4.49 6.86 1.53
N LEU A 166 5.42 7.56 2.17
CA LEU A 166 5.12 8.68 3.06
C LEU A 166 5.48 10.01 2.39
N VAL A 167 4.74 11.06 2.73
CA VAL A 167 5.14 12.43 2.39
C VAL A 167 6.50 12.71 3.03
N PRO A 168 7.48 13.29 2.31
CA PRO A 168 8.80 13.58 2.88
C PRO A 168 8.71 14.40 4.17
N LEU A 169 9.49 14.01 5.18
CA LEU A 169 9.54 14.64 6.50
C LEU A 169 8.22 14.60 7.30
N SER A 170 7.23 13.83 6.85
CA SER A 170 5.99 13.66 7.60
C SER A 170 6.19 12.76 8.83
N PRO A 171 5.47 13.03 9.93
CA PRO A 171 5.58 12.22 11.12
C PRO A 171 4.90 10.85 10.93
N VAL A 172 5.31 9.89 11.75
CA VAL A 172 4.59 8.64 12.00
C VAL A 172 4.28 8.56 13.48
N ALA A 173 3.03 8.27 13.84
CA ALA A 173 2.60 8.11 15.23
C ALA A 173 2.05 6.71 15.46
N VAL A 174 2.50 6.03 16.50
CA VAL A 174 2.14 4.64 16.78
C VAL A 174 1.56 4.50 18.16
N TYR A 175 0.30 4.10 18.27
CA TYR A 175 -0.30 3.60 19.50
C TYR A 175 -0.04 2.10 19.63
N SER A 176 0.52 1.65 20.75
CA SER A 176 0.87 0.26 21.02
C SER A 176 -0.05 -0.35 22.08
N TYR A 177 -0.66 -1.50 21.81
CA TYR A 177 -1.54 -2.18 22.75
C TYR A 177 -1.15 -3.65 22.89
N SER A 178 -0.42 -3.98 23.96
CA SER A 178 -0.13 -5.36 24.34
C SER A 178 -1.30 -5.93 25.12
N CYS A 179 -1.83 -7.08 24.69
CA CYS A 179 -2.95 -7.74 25.36
C CYS A 179 -2.51 -8.26 26.74
N PRO A 180 -3.42 -8.22 27.74
CA PRO A 180 -3.15 -8.83 29.05
C PRO A 180 -2.82 -10.31 28.91
N LYS A 181 -1.89 -10.82 29.73
CA LYS A 181 -1.74 -12.26 29.94
C LYS A 181 -2.83 -12.75 30.87
N GLU A 182 -3.32 -13.97 30.66
CA GLU A 182 -3.98 -14.70 31.74
C GLU A 182 -2.96 -14.90 32.86
N GLU A 183 -3.28 -14.43 34.06
CA GLU A 183 -2.37 -14.43 35.20
C GLU A 183 -2.03 -15.86 35.63
N GLY A 184 -0.75 -16.22 35.48
CA GLY A 184 -0.13 -17.30 36.25
C GLY A 184 0.73 -16.69 37.34
N GLU A 185 0.67 -17.25 38.55
CA GLU A 185 1.43 -16.78 39.73
C GLU A 185 2.93 -16.71 39.43
N GLY A 186 3.52 -15.51 39.45
CA GLY A 186 4.92 -15.24 39.11
C GLY A 186 5.65 -14.47 40.21
N SER A 187 6.89 -14.88 40.50
CA SER A 187 7.70 -14.45 41.67
C SER A 187 8.75 -13.38 41.30
N GLU A 188 9.28 -12.68 42.31
CA GLU A 188 10.15 -11.49 42.19
C GLU A 188 11.49 -11.68 41.42
N LYS A 189 11.89 -12.91 41.05
CA LYS A 189 13.09 -13.16 40.22
C LYS A 189 12.91 -12.83 38.73
N GLU A 190 11.74 -12.32 38.34
CA GLU A 190 11.31 -12.18 36.95
C GLU A 190 11.70 -10.87 36.24
N GLU A 191 12.17 -9.81 36.90
CA GLU A 191 12.27 -8.47 36.27
C GLU A 191 13.18 -8.42 35.03
N VAL A 192 14.36 -9.06 35.06
CA VAL A 192 15.30 -9.07 33.91
C VAL A 192 14.80 -9.97 32.77
N GLN A 193 14.03 -11.01 33.08
CA GLN A 193 13.38 -11.87 32.07
C GLN A 193 12.12 -11.21 31.49
N LYS A 194 11.37 -10.44 32.29
CA LYS A 194 10.21 -9.64 31.88
C LYS A 194 10.57 -8.60 30.82
N GLU A 195 11.73 -7.97 30.92
CA GLU A 195 12.20 -6.98 29.93
C GLU A 195 12.57 -7.60 28.57
N LYS A 196 12.98 -8.87 28.55
CA LYS A 196 13.16 -9.61 27.29
C LYS A 196 11.85 -10.12 26.69
N ALA A 197 10.80 -10.16 27.49
CA ALA A 197 9.50 -10.69 27.12
C ALA A 197 8.49 -9.60 26.69
N CYS A 198 8.81 -8.32 26.88
CA CYS A 198 7.95 -7.22 26.43
C CYS A 198 8.18 -6.83 24.96
N TRP A 199 7.11 -6.31 24.35
CA TRP A 199 7.15 -5.73 23.01
C TRP A 199 8.04 -4.49 22.99
N ARG A 200 8.87 -4.35 21.95
CA ARG A 200 9.78 -3.22 21.78
C ARG A 200 9.76 -2.71 20.35
N VAL A 201 10.05 -1.43 20.17
CA VAL A 201 10.46 -0.89 18.87
C VAL A 201 11.98 -0.75 18.85
N GLY A 202 12.62 -1.34 17.85
CA GLY A 202 14.06 -1.22 17.62
C GLY A 202 14.34 -0.10 16.63
N LEU A 203 15.37 0.71 16.86
CA LEU A 203 15.87 1.72 15.92
C LEU A 203 17.38 1.56 15.72
N LYS A 204 17.84 1.86 14.50
CA LYS A 204 19.26 1.94 14.14
C LYS A 204 19.46 3.04 13.10
N VAL A 205 20.65 3.64 13.09
CA VAL A 205 21.08 4.50 11.98
C VAL A 205 21.08 3.68 10.69
N ALA A 206 20.54 4.21 9.60
CA ALA A 206 20.49 3.51 8.33
C ALA A 206 21.92 3.19 7.85
N TRP A 207 22.13 2.00 7.29
CA TRP A 207 23.43 1.54 6.77
C TRP A 207 24.57 1.39 7.80
N ASP A 208 24.29 1.62 9.08
CA ASP A 208 25.26 1.48 10.18
C ASP A 208 24.84 0.37 11.14
N ILE A 209 25.79 -0.49 11.52
CA ILE A 209 25.65 -1.55 12.53
C ILE A 209 26.68 -1.43 13.66
N HIS A 210 27.54 -0.41 13.61
CA HIS A 210 28.56 -0.12 14.61
C HIS A 210 28.03 0.83 15.68
N THR A 211 27.22 1.82 15.29
CA THR A 211 26.47 2.62 16.25
C THR A 211 25.47 1.71 16.98
N PRO A 212 25.50 1.66 18.33
CA PRO A 212 24.58 0.82 19.09
C PRO A 212 23.12 1.12 18.72
N GLY A 213 22.37 0.06 18.46
CA GLY A 213 20.93 0.18 18.25
C GLY A 213 20.19 0.57 19.53
N LEU A 214 18.98 1.08 19.37
CA LEU A 214 18.09 1.42 20.46
C LEU A 214 16.93 0.42 20.49
N ALA A 215 16.66 -0.20 21.64
CA ALA A 215 15.46 -1.02 21.85
C ALA A 215 14.56 -0.37 22.91
N LEU A 216 13.47 0.25 22.47
CA LEU A 216 12.53 0.98 23.31
C LEU A 216 11.40 0.04 23.78
N PRO A 217 11.27 -0.27 25.08
CA PRO A 217 10.15 -1.05 25.60
C PRO A 217 8.83 -0.31 25.46
N LEU A 218 7.79 -1.03 25.06
CA LEU A 218 6.44 -0.52 24.87
C LEU A 218 5.48 -1.19 25.85
N GLN A 219 5.00 -0.43 26.82
CA GLN A 219 3.90 -0.85 27.68
C GLN A 219 2.57 -0.79 26.92
N SER A 220 1.55 -1.42 27.51
CA SER A 220 0.21 -1.35 26.95
C SER A 220 -0.33 0.07 27.02
N GLY A 221 -0.72 0.62 25.87
CA GLY A 221 -1.22 1.99 25.71
C GLY A 221 -0.15 3.03 25.40
N ASP A 222 1.15 2.67 25.37
CA ASP A 222 2.20 3.62 25.02
C ASP A 222 2.11 4.08 23.56
N CYS A 223 2.45 5.34 23.34
CA CYS A 223 2.61 5.94 22.02
C CYS A 223 4.07 6.29 21.74
N TYR A 224 4.54 6.03 20.52
CA TYR A 224 5.80 6.60 20.05
C TYR A 224 5.63 7.33 18.72
N TYR A 225 6.53 8.28 18.47
CA TYR A 225 6.49 9.16 17.30
C TYR A 225 7.85 9.14 16.63
N MET A 226 7.86 9.03 15.31
CA MET A 226 9.02 9.30 14.46
C MET A 226 8.76 10.62 13.75
N THR A 227 9.57 11.63 14.04
CA THR A 227 9.44 12.99 13.49
C THR A 227 10.56 13.34 12.55
N ASP A 228 10.40 14.45 11.85
CA ASP A 228 11.41 15.05 10.97
C ASP A 228 11.91 14.04 9.93
N ASP A 229 13.21 13.84 9.82
CA ASP A 229 13.79 12.90 8.87
C ASP A 229 14.13 11.53 9.47
N LEU A 230 13.62 11.21 10.67
CA LEU A 230 13.98 9.96 11.36
C LEU A 230 13.67 8.72 10.51
N ASN A 231 12.49 8.65 9.88
CA ASN A 231 12.15 7.52 9.00
C ASN A 231 13.06 7.42 7.76
N ARG A 232 13.76 8.49 7.37
CA ARG A 232 14.73 8.49 6.27
C ARG A 232 16.14 8.13 6.74
N THR A 233 16.57 8.68 7.87
CA THR A 233 17.94 8.53 8.39
C THR A 233 18.13 7.26 9.22
N HIS A 234 17.04 6.68 9.72
CA HIS A 234 17.03 5.49 10.57
C HIS A 234 16.16 4.39 9.97
N GLN A 235 16.51 3.15 10.30
CA GLN A 235 15.65 1.99 10.10
C GLN A 235 15.02 1.63 11.44
N HIS A 236 13.82 1.08 11.40
CA HIS A 236 13.16 0.55 12.58
C HIS A 236 12.68 -0.89 12.38
N CYS A 237 12.55 -1.62 13.48
CA CYS A 237 12.00 -2.97 13.53
C CYS A 237 11.03 -3.09 14.71
N VAL A 238 10.18 -4.13 14.68
CA VAL A 238 9.29 -4.45 15.80
C VAL A 238 9.76 -5.75 16.41
N LEU A 239 10.20 -5.68 17.67
CA LEU A 239 10.67 -6.82 18.44
C LEU A 239 9.48 -7.44 19.17
N ALA A 240 9.28 -8.73 18.95
CA ALA A 240 8.15 -9.48 19.49
C ALA A 240 8.29 -9.64 21.01
N GLY A 241 7.18 -9.39 21.72
CA GLY A 241 7.00 -9.82 23.09
C GLY A 241 6.44 -11.24 23.17
N ASP A 242 5.86 -11.57 24.32
CA ASP A 242 5.26 -12.87 24.61
C ASP A 242 3.72 -12.88 24.59
N THR A 243 3.09 -11.72 24.54
CA THR A 243 1.64 -11.58 24.40
C THR A 243 1.22 -11.19 23.00
N ALA A 244 -0.03 -11.45 22.65
CA ALA A 244 -0.64 -10.83 21.50
C ALA A 244 -0.59 -9.29 21.62
N ARG A 245 -0.36 -8.60 20.50
CA ARG A 245 -0.23 -7.14 20.49
C ARG A 245 -0.82 -6.55 19.23
N PHE A 246 -1.51 -5.44 19.44
CA PHE A 246 -1.96 -4.54 18.40
C PHE A 246 -1.06 -3.31 18.31
N SER A 247 -1.07 -2.66 17.16
CA SER A 247 -0.66 -1.26 17.05
C SER A 247 -1.46 -0.52 15.99
N SER A 248 -1.71 0.77 16.21
CA SER A 248 -2.26 1.69 15.19
C SER A 248 -1.14 2.61 14.73
N THR A 249 -0.69 2.48 13.48
CA THR A 249 0.42 3.27 12.92
C THR A 249 -0.11 4.34 11.97
N HIS A 250 -0.31 5.55 12.50
CA HIS A 250 -0.83 6.71 11.78
C HIS A 250 0.25 7.30 10.87
N ARG A 251 -0.13 7.56 9.62
CA ARG A 251 0.77 7.95 8.52
C ARG A 251 0.20 9.12 7.73
N VAL A 252 1.09 9.91 7.14
CA VAL A 252 0.75 10.86 6.08
C VAL A 252 1.23 10.26 4.76
N VAL A 253 0.36 9.47 4.13
CA VAL A 253 0.70 8.77 2.88
C VAL A 253 0.69 9.72 1.71
N GLN A 254 1.55 9.46 0.72
CA GLN A 254 1.59 10.25 -0.49
C GLN A 254 0.33 9.98 -1.33
N CYS A 255 -0.47 11.02 -1.55
CA CYS A 255 -1.78 10.90 -2.19
C CYS A 255 -1.80 11.32 -3.67
N CYS A 256 -0.67 11.78 -4.24
CA CYS A 256 -0.65 12.32 -5.61
C CYS A 256 -1.06 11.30 -6.68
N THR A 257 -0.78 10.01 -6.48
CA THR A 257 -1.14 8.90 -7.38
C THR A 257 -1.81 7.73 -6.64
N GLY A 258 -2.24 7.98 -5.40
CA GLY A 258 -2.64 6.96 -4.44
C GLY A 258 -4.11 7.02 -4.02
N THR A 259 -4.95 7.77 -4.73
CA THR A 259 -6.36 7.99 -4.38
C THR A 259 -7.31 7.58 -5.50
N LEU A 260 -8.56 7.30 -5.11
CA LEU A 260 -9.65 7.00 -6.04
C LEU A 260 -9.88 8.19 -7.00
N ASP A 261 -9.95 9.41 -6.47
CA ASP A 261 -10.17 10.62 -7.28
C ASP A 261 -9.09 10.77 -8.36
N TYR A 262 -7.84 10.47 -8.01
CA TYR A 262 -6.74 10.47 -8.97
C TYR A 262 -7.00 9.46 -10.08
N ILE A 263 -7.21 8.18 -9.78
CA ILE A 263 -7.33 7.15 -10.81
C ILE A 263 -8.62 7.30 -11.64
N GLN A 264 -9.70 7.82 -11.05
CA GLN A 264 -10.93 8.16 -11.79
C GLN A 264 -10.72 9.33 -12.75
N LYS A 265 -9.96 10.36 -12.34
CA LYS A 265 -9.56 11.44 -13.23
C LYS A 265 -8.73 10.90 -14.39
N ARG A 266 -7.75 10.04 -14.14
CA ARG A 266 -6.96 9.36 -15.17
C ARG A 266 -7.86 8.58 -16.15
N CYS A 267 -8.83 7.82 -15.64
CA CYS A 267 -9.79 7.13 -16.50
C CYS A 267 -10.57 8.10 -17.40
N SER A 268 -11.02 9.22 -16.83
CA SER A 268 -11.77 10.24 -17.57
C SER A 268 -10.91 10.88 -18.66
N GLU A 269 -9.66 11.23 -18.35
CA GLU A 269 -8.66 11.76 -19.30
C GLU A 269 -8.43 10.81 -20.49
N ALA A 270 -8.33 9.49 -20.25
CA ALA A 270 -8.19 8.52 -21.34
C ALA A 270 -9.47 8.44 -22.19
N LEU A 271 -10.63 8.32 -21.55
CA LEU A 271 -11.92 8.15 -22.23
C LEU A 271 -12.35 9.40 -23.00
N GLU A 272 -11.78 10.58 -22.73
CA GLU A 272 -11.96 11.76 -23.57
C GLU A 272 -11.57 11.49 -25.03
N ASN A 273 -10.62 10.59 -25.30
CA ASN A 273 -10.23 10.24 -26.67
C ASN A 273 -11.18 9.25 -27.35
N LEU A 274 -12.18 8.70 -26.64
CA LEU A 274 -13.18 7.80 -27.21
C LEU A 274 -14.38 8.58 -27.75
N HIS A 275 -14.69 8.38 -29.04
CA HIS A 275 -15.91 8.87 -29.67
C HIS A 275 -16.89 7.71 -29.84
N THR A 276 -18.17 7.95 -29.52
CA THR A 276 -19.27 7.00 -29.77
C THR A 276 -20.27 7.67 -30.69
N ASP A 277 -20.49 7.11 -31.88
CA ASP A 277 -21.51 7.57 -32.80
C ASP A 277 -22.91 7.27 -32.22
N PRO A 278 -23.75 8.29 -31.95
CA PRO A 278 -25.08 8.09 -31.36
C PRO A 278 -26.03 7.27 -32.25
N GLU A 279 -25.81 7.27 -33.57
CA GLU A 279 -26.72 6.65 -34.54
C GLU A 279 -26.28 5.24 -34.93
N LYS A 280 -24.97 4.95 -34.90
CA LYS A 280 -24.41 3.69 -35.45
C LYS A 280 -23.85 2.74 -34.41
N THR A 281 -23.80 3.11 -33.12
CA THR A 281 -23.11 2.35 -32.05
C THR A 281 -21.63 2.06 -32.33
N THR A 282 -21.06 2.65 -33.38
CA THR A 282 -19.66 2.50 -33.76
C THR A 282 -18.80 3.44 -32.92
N LYS A 283 -17.68 2.91 -32.43
CA LYS A 283 -16.71 3.68 -31.64
C LYS A 283 -15.47 3.97 -32.47
N SER A 284 -14.83 5.11 -32.23
CA SER A 284 -13.61 5.54 -32.89
C SER A 284 -12.73 6.37 -31.95
N LEU A 285 -11.44 6.48 -32.25
CA LEU A 285 -10.54 7.40 -31.53
C LEU A 285 -10.67 8.81 -32.10
N LYS A 286 -10.73 9.83 -31.24
CA LYS A 286 -10.82 11.25 -31.64
C LYS A 286 -9.49 11.79 -32.16
N SER A 287 -8.39 11.40 -31.53
CA SER A 287 -7.02 11.81 -31.82
C SER A 287 -6.13 10.58 -31.97
N LEU A 288 -5.30 10.63 -33.01
CA LEU A 288 -4.24 9.66 -33.31
C LEU A 288 -2.85 10.28 -33.12
N LEU A 289 -2.75 11.38 -32.34
CA LEU A 289 -1.46 11.98 -32.03
C LEU A 289 -0.64 11.03 -31.14
N PRO A 290 0.65 10.78 -31.44
CA PRO A 290 1.51 9.86 -30.70
C PRO A 290 1.47 10.08 -29.17
N ASN A 291 1.64 11.33 -28.72
CA ASN A 291 1.60 11.66 -27.29
C ASN A 291 0.25 11.35 -26.63
N THR A 292 -0.86 11.54 -27.34
CA THR A 292 -2.20 11.17 -26.83
C THR A 292 -2.31 9.65 -26.72
N LEU A 293 -1.87 8.91 -27.73
CA LEU A 293 -1.94 7.45 -27.76
C LEU A 293 -1.07 6.80 -26.68
N GLN A 294 0.16 7.27 -26.49
CA GLN A 294 1.02 6.79 -25.40
C GLN A 294 0.35 7.05 -24.05
N HIS A 295 -0.18 8.27 -23.85
CA HIS A 295 -0.81 8.66 -22.59
C HIS A 295 -2.02 7.78 -22.23
N ILE A 296 -2.89 7.46 -23.20
CA ILE A 296 -4.05 6.59 -22.94
C ILE A 296 -3.65 5.15 -22.63
N GLU A 297 -2.62 4.62 -23.30
CA GLU A 297 -2.15 3.24 -23.07
C GLU A 297 -1.40 3.12 -21.72
N ASP A 298 -0.72 4.17 -21.29
CA ASP A 298 -0.13 4.28 -19.95
C ASP A 298 -1.22 4.26 -18.87
N ILE A 299 -2.29 5.05 -19.05
CA ILE A 299 -3.47 5.03 -18.16
C ILE A 299 -4.07 3.63 -18.13
N HIS A 300 -4.22 3.00 -19.29
CA HIS A 300 -4.80 1.67 -19.39
C HIS A 300 -4.03 0.64 -18.55
N ASN A 301 -2.69 0.66 -18.63
CA ASN A 301 -1.83 -0.21 -17.83
C ASN A 301 -1.89 0.13 -16.33
N GLU A 302 -1.95 1.42 -15.98
CA GLU A 302 -2.10 1.87 -14.60
C GLU A 302 -3.41 1.40 -13.98
N VAL A 303 -4.54 1.57 -14.66
CA VAL A 303 -5.87 1.16 -14.18
C VAL A 303 -5.93 -0.36 -13.99
N PHE A 304 -5.30 -1.12 -14.88
CA PHE A 304 -5.17 -2.57 -14.73
C PHE A 304 -4.41 -2.93 -13.43
N GLU A 305 -3.33 -2.22 -13.09
CA GLU A 305 -2.60 -2.42 -11.83
C GLU A 305 -3.50 -2.21 -10.61
N TRP A 306 -4.31 -1.16 -10.62
CA TRP A 306 -5.26 -0.87 -9.54
C TRP A 306 -6.29 -1.98 -9.36
N LEU A 307 -6.90 -2.46 -10.46
CA LEU A 307 -7.86 -3.57 -10.42
C LEU A 307 -7.19 -4.84 -9.88
N ARG A 308 -5.99 -5.17 -10.37
CA ARG A 308 -5.25 -6.36 -9.95
C ARG A 308 -4.86 -6.31 -8.48
N GLN A 309 -4.35 -5.19 -7.99
CA GLN A 309 -4.04 -5.02 -6.57
C GLN A 309 -5.26 -5.23 -5.67
N TYR A 310 -6.42 -4.72 -6.08
CA TYR A 310 -7.66 -4.88 -5.31
C TYR A 310 -8.12 -6.33 -5.30
N TRP A 311 -8.27 -6.95 -6.47
CA TRP A 311 -8.81 -8.30 -6.59
C TRP A 311 -7.83 -9.38 -6.11
N PHE A 312 -6.52 -9.14 -6.15
CA PHE A 312 -5.51 -10.03 -5.60
C PHE A 312 -5.64 -10.24 -4.08
N GLN A 313 -6.25 -9.28 -3.38
CA GLN A 313 -6.50 -9.41 -1.94
C GLN A 313 -7.80 -10.18 -1.63
N GLY A 314 -8.43 -10.75 -2.65
CA GLY A 314 -9.62 -11.59 -2.53
C GLY A 314 -10.85 -10.77 -2.13
N ARG A 315 -11.75 -11.39 -1.37
CA ARG A 315 -13.01 -10.76 -0.93
C ARG A 315 -12.90 -10.03 0.40
N ARG A 316 -11.68 -9.82 0.91
CA ARG A 316 -11.47 -9.25 2.25
C ARG A 316 -12.18 -7.92 2.45
N TYR A 317 -12.16 -7.03 1.46
CA TYR A 317 -12.78 -5.72 1.58
C TYR A 317 -14.29 -5.82 1.58
N ALA A 318 -14.86 -6.59 0.64
CA ALA A 318 -16.31 -6.81 0.54
C ALA A 318 -16.92 -7.42 1.82
N ARG A 319 -16.14 -8.19 2.60
CA ARG A 319 -16.60 -8.79 3.86
C ARG A 319 -16.88 -7.76 4.96
N PHE A 320 -16.13 -6.66 5.01
CA PHE A 320 -16.18 -5.69 6.13
C PHE A 320 -16.62 -4.30 5.70
N CYS A 321 -16.36 -3.92 4.45
CA CYS A 321 -16.66 -2.62 3.90
C CYS A 321 -16.88 -2.68 2.38
N SER A 322 -18.12 -2.46 1.95
CA SER A 322 -18.48 -2.42 0.53
C SER A 322 -18.19 -1.08 -0.16
N TRP A 323 -17.45 -0.17 0.49
CA TRP A 323 -17.21 1.18 -0.03
C TRP A 323 -16.48 1.14 -1.38
N TRP A 324 -15.48 0.26 -1.52
CA TRP A 324 -14.71 0.08 -2.76
C TRP A 324 -15.44 -0.72 -3.84
N THR A 325 -16.56 -1.38 -3.54
CA THR A 325 -17.27 -2.22 -4.52
C THR A 325 -17.69 -1.43 -5.76
N LYS A 326 -18.45 -0.34 -5.59
CA LYS A 326 -18.92 0.49 -6.71
C LYS A 326 -17.78 1.20 -7.45
N PRO A 327 -16.79 1.81 -6.76
CA PRO A 327 -15.61 2.36 -7.41
C PRO A 327 -14.87 1.36 -8.30
N MET A 328 -14.65 0.13 -7.82
CA MET A 328 -13.94 -0.91 -8.58
C MET A 328 -14.76 -1.42 -9.76
N GLU A 329 -16.08 -1.57 -9.61
CA GLU A 329 -16.98 -1.90 -10.73
C GLU A 329 -16.99 -0.82 -11.81
N GLN A 330 -16.98 0.46 -11.43
CA GLN A 330 -16.90 1.55 -12.41
C GLN A 330 -15.54 1.57 -13.11
N MET A 331 -14.46 1.43 -12.36
CA MET A 331 -13.10 1.41 -12.92
C MET A 331 -12.88 0.22 -13.86
N GLU A 332 -13.49 -0.94 -13.60
CA GLU A 332 -13.46 -2.08 -14.51
C GLU A 332 -14.24 -1.83 -15.81
N LYS A 333 -15.35 -1.08 -15.75
CA LYS A 333 -16.07 -0.64 -16.97
C LYS A 333 -15.22 0.32 -17.79
N ASP A 334 -14.61 1.30 -17.14
CA ASP A 334 -13.74 2.28 -17.80
C ASP A 334 -12.52 1.59 -18.42
N TRP A 335 -11.89 0.67 -17.70
CA TRP A 335 -10.80 -0.19 -18.20
C TRP A 335 -11.23 -1.01 -19.42
N LYS A 336 -12.44 -1.57 -19.42
CA LYS A 336 -12.96 -2.34 -20.56
C LYS A 336 -13.16 -1.47 -21.81
N GLU A 337 -13.52 -0.20 -21.63
CA GLU A 337 -13.55 0.77 -22.74
C GLU A 337 -12.14 1.07 -23.27
N MET A 338 -11.12 1.08 -22.41
CA MET A 338 -9.73 1.21 -22.84
C MET A 338 -9.23 -0.03 -23.61
N GLU A 339 -9.65 -1.25 -23.27
CA GLU A 339 -9.40 -2.44 -24.12
C GLU A 339 -9.99 -2.25 -25.53
N ARG A 340 -11.18 -1.62 -25.64
CA ARG A 340 -11.77 -1.28 -26.94
C ARG A 340 -10.96 -0.22 -27.67
N MET A 341 -10.44 0.79 -26.97
CA MET A 341 -9.57 1.80 -27.56
C MET A 341 -8.28 1.21 -28.10
N THR A 342 -7.65 0.27 -27.38
CA THR A 342 -6.46 -0.46 -27.86
C THR A 342 -6.78 -1.25 -29.14
N GLN A 343 -7.95 -1.92 -29.22
CA GLN A 343 -8.38 -2.59 -30.45
C GLN A 343 -8.55 -1.60 -31.62
N LEU A 344 -9.16 -0.44 -31.39
CA LEU A 344 -9.32 0.58 -32.43
C LEU A 344 -7.97 1.12 -32.92
N LEU A 345 -6.99 1.28 -32.03
CA LEU A 345 -5.63 1.66 -32.42
C LEU A 345 -4.95 0.54 -33.23
N LEU A 346 -5.14 -0.72 -32.83
CA LEU A 346 -4.63 -1.87 -33.57
C LEU A 346 -5.21 -1.92 -34.99
N ASP A 347 -6.51 -1.70 -35.16
CA ASP A 347 -7.15 -1.65 -36.49
C ASP A 347 -6.52 -0.58 -37.40
N VAL A 348 -6.22 0.60 -36.85
CA VAL A 348 -5.54 1.69 -37.58
C VAL A 348 -4.11 1.30 -37.97
N VAL A 349 -3.39 0.66 -37.05
CA VAL A 349 -2.01 0.22 -37.27
C VAL A 349 -1.95 -0.94 -38.28
N GLU A 350 -2.95 -1.80 -38.34
CA GLU A 350 -2.99 -2.95 -39.26
C GLU A 350 -3.51 -2.60 -40.66
N ASP A 351 -4.25 -1.51 -40.84
CA ASP A 351 -4.76 -1.12 -42.15
C ASP A 351 -3.65 -0.67 -43.12
N GLU A 352 -3.31 -1.56 -44.07
CA GLU A 352 -2.33 -1.31 -45.12
C GLU A 352 -2.74 -0.19 -46.09
N ASN A 353 -4.03 0.16 -46.16
CA ASN A 353 -4.52 1.23 -47.01
C ASN A 353 -4.37 2.62 -46.37
N THR A 354 -4.10 2.67 -45.07
CA THR A 354 -3.93 3.93 -44.34
C THR A 354 -2.53 4.48 -44.54
N VAL A 355 -2.41 5.53 -45.38
CA VAL A 355 -1.15 6.25 -45.71
C VAL A 355 -0.78 7.26 -44.60
N GLN A 356 -0.95 6.90 -43.32
CA GLN A 356 -0.58 7.80 -42.23
C GLN A 356 0.94 7.83 -42.06
N GLU A 357 1.54 9.03 -42.17
CA GLU A 357 2.98 9.25 -41.99
C GLU A 357 3.49 8.72 -40.64
N ASN A 358 2.63 8.74 -39.61
CA ASN A 358 2.98 8.32 -38.25
C ASN A 358 2.59 6.87 -37.91
N ARG A 359 2.18 6.05 -38.89
CA ARG A 359 1.74 4.66 -38.64
C ARG A 359 2.79 3.83 -37.91
N ARG A 360 4.06 4.00 -38.27
CA ARG A 360 5.19 3.32 -37.62
C ARG A 360 5.36 3.76 -36.16
N GLU A 361 5.20 5.04 -35.86
CA GLU A 361 5.28 5.59 -34.51
C GLU A 361 4.11 5.08 -33.64
N MET A 362 2.90 5.00 -34.20
CA MET A 362 1.75 4.40 -33.52
C MET A 362 1.95 2.92 -33.22
N ALA A 363 2.55 2.17 -34.15
CA ALA A 363 2.90 0.77 -33.94
C ALA A 363 3.95 0.59 -32.82
N ASP A 364 4.94 1.48 -32.72
CA ASP A 364 5.96 1.46 -31.67
C ASP A 364 5.35 1.72 -30.29
N ILE A 365 4.50 2.75 -30.18
CA ILE A 365 3.74 3.07 -28.95
C ILE A 365 2.90 1.87 -28.52
N LEU A 366 2.14 1.29 -29.45
CA LEU A 366 1.28 0.15 -29.17
C LEU A 366 2.12 -1.08 -28.76
N LEU A 367 3.25 -1.34 -29.43
CA LEU A 367 4.13 -2.46 -29.09
C LEU A 367 4.69 -2.34 -27.67
N ASN A 368 5.18 -1.15 -27.29
CA ASN A 368 5.70 -0.90 -25.94
C ASN A 368 4.59 -1.12 -24.89
N ALA A 369 3.43 -0.52 -25.09
CA ALA A 369 2.30 -0.65 -24.18
C ALA A 369 1.79 -2.10 -24.02
N LEU A 370 1.67 -2.83 -25.13
CA LEU A 370 1.20 -4.23 -25.13
C LEU A 370 2.22 -5.16 -24.48
N THR A 371 3.52 -4.92 -24.70
CA THR A 371 4.59 -5.74 -24.09
C THR A 371 4.58 -5.61 -22.58
N ASP A 372 4.51 -4.38 -22.05
CA ASP A 372 4.38 -4.13 -20.62
C ASP A 372 3.09 -4.75 -20.06
N ARG A 373 1.98 -4.60 -20.78
CA ARG A 373 0.68 -5.18 -20.40
C ARG A 373 0.73 -6.70 -20.33
N GLN A 374 1.34 -7.37 -21.30
CA GLN A 374 1.50 -8.81 -21.33
C GLN A 374 2.35 -9.30 -20.15
N GLN A 375 3.47 -8.64 -19.88
CA GLN A 375 4.32 -8.98 -18.74
C GLN A 375 3.58 -8.80 -17.41
N HIS A 376 2.83 -7.72 -17.24
CA HIS A 376 2.00 -7.49 -16.07
C HIS A 376 0.89 -8.52 -15.92
N ARG A 377 0.16 -8.83 -17.00
CA ARG A 377 -0.89 -9.87 -17.03
C ARG A 377 -0.32 -11.22 -16.57
N GLN A 378 0.83 -11.63 -17.11
CA GLN A 378 1.48 -12.88 -16.73
C GLN A 378 1.96 -12.86 -15.28
N THR A 379 2.59 -11.77 -14.84
CA THR A 379 3.08 -11.64 -13.46
C THR A 379 1.94 -11.79 -12.46
N TRP A 380 0.80 -11.13 -12.69
CA TRP A 380 -0.37 -11.25 -11.81
C TRP A 380 -0.99 -12.65 -11.84
N ARG A 381 -1.06 -13.28 -13.01
CA ARG A 381 -1.52 -14.67 -13.17
C ARG A 381 -0.66 -15.63 -12.36
N ASP A 382 0.66 -15.54 -12.48
CA ASP A 382 1.60 -16.39 -11.75
C ASP A 382 1.46 -16.19 -10.23
N ARG A 383 1.28 -14.95 -9.77
CA ARG A 383 1.06 -14.65 -8.35
C ARG A 383 -0.25 -15.26 -7.85
N CYS A 384 -1.35 -15.10 -8.59
CA CYS A 384 -2.65 -15.70 -8.25
C CYS A 384 -2.57 -17.24 -8.19
N GLN A 385 -1.71 -17.85 -8.99
CA GLN A 385 -1.52 -19.30 -9.07
C GLN A 385 -0.39 -19.82 -8.18
N SER A 386 0.29 -18.96 -7.43
CA SER A 386 1.38 -19.37 -6.54
C SER A 386 0.87 -20.35 -5.46
N SER A 387 1.75 -21.25 -5.02
CA SER A 387 1.40 -22.23 -3.97
C SER A 387 0.95 -21.57 -2.66
N LEU A 388 1.49 -20.39 -2.34
CA LEU A 388 1.07 -19.60 -1.19
C LEU A 388 -0.33 -19.01 -1.38
N ALA A 389 -0.62 -18.42 -2.55
CA ALA A 389 -1.96 -17.92 -2.87
C ALA A 389 -3.01 -19.04 -2.78
N GLN A 390 -2.71 -20.22 -3.33
CA GLN A 390 -3.60 -21.38 -3.31
C GLN A 390 -3.80 -21.99 -1.92
N SER A 391 -2.92 -21.69 -0.95
CA SER A 391 -3.06 -22.15 0.44
C SER A 391 -4.06 -21.32 1.26
N LEU A 392 -4.50 -20.16 0.75
CA LEU A 392 -5.43 -19.29 1.43
C LEU A 392 -6.86 -19.84 1.43
N PRO A 393 -7.66 -19.55 2.48
CA PRO A 393 -9.08 -19.89 2.47
C PRO A 393 -9.81 -19.12 1.35
N PRO A 394 -10.94 -19.63 0.84
CA PRO A 394 -11.66 -19.03 -0.30
C PRO A 394 -11.99 -17.54 -0.17
N GLU A 395 -12.20 -17.04 1.06
CA GLU A 395 -12.52 -15.63 1.31
C GLU A 395 -11.29 -14.69 1.19
N GLU A 396 -10.09 -15.25 1.33
CA GLU A 396 -8.81 -14.53 1.26
C GLU A 396 -8.02 -14.84 -0.02
N ALA A 397 -8.40 -15.90 -0.73
CA ALA A 397 -7.76 -16.32 -1.96
C ALA A 397 -7.80 -15.20 -3.01
N PRO A 398 -6.68 -14.94 -3.71
CA PRO A 398 -6.65 -13.96 -4.79
C PRO A 398 -7.70 -14.24 -5.85
N PHE A 399 -8.40 -13.20 -6.28
CA PHE A 399 -9.32 -13.28 -7.40
C PHE A 399 -8.60 -12.78 -8.66
N ASP A 400 -8.42 -13.68 -9.62
CA ASP A 400 -7.78 -13.36 -10.89
C ASP A 400 -8.73 -12.54 -11.78
N ARG A 401 -8.81 -11.24 -11.50
CA ARG A 401 -9.74 -10.31 -12.15
C ARG A 401 -9.06 -8.98 -12.48
N PRO A 402 -9.29 -8.38 -13.66
CA PRO A 402 -10.09 -8.91 -14.78
C PRO A 402 -9.39 -10.07 -15.51
N TYR A 403 -10.13 -11.13 -15.85
CA TYR A 403 -9.66 -12.26 -16.65
C TYR A 403 -10.82 -12.81 -17.50
N TRP A 404 -10.52 -13.25 -18.72
CA TRP A 404 -11.48 -13.83 -19.65
C TRP A 404 -10.80 -14.88 -20.53
N SER A 405 -11.62 -15.75 -21.10
CA SER A 405 -11.18 -16.73 -22.11
C SER A 405 -11.24 -16.12 -23.52
N ASN A 406 -10.53 -16.72 -24.48
CA ASN A 406 -10.53 -16.26 -25.88
C ASN A 406 -11.92 -16.32 -26.56
N GLU A 407 -12.88 -17.04 -25.97
CA GLU A 407 -14.25 -17.17 -26.48
C GLU A 407 -15.21 -16.10 -25.93
N ASP A 408 -14.74 -15.20 -25.06
CA ASP A 408 -15.59 -14.17 -24.46
C ASP A 408 -15.98 -13.10 -25.49
N PRO A 409 -17.26 -13.03 -25.93
CA PRO A 409 -17.69 -12.11 -26.98
C PRO A 409 -17.73 -10.65 -26.49
N ASP A 410 -17.71 -10.45 -25.17
CA ASP A 410 -17.81 -9.14 -24.56
C ASP A 410 -16.46 -8.41 -24.52
N MET A 411 -15.35 -9.10 -24.81
CA MET A 411 -13.99 -8.57 -24.78
C MET A 411 -13.41 -8.39 -26.19
N PRO A 412 -12.88 -7.21 -26.54
CA PRO A 412 -12.42 -6.93 -27.91
C PRO A 412 -11.06 -7.56 -28.24
N LEU A 413 -10.24 -7.81 -27.22
CA LEU A 413 -8.88 -8.34 -27.34
C LEU A 413 -8.76 -9.63 -26.51
N PRO A 414 -7.88 -10.57 -26.89
CA PRO A 414 -7.56 -11.71 -26.05
C PRO A 414 -6.85 -11.27 -24.76
N PHE A 415 -6.95 -12.11 -23.72
CA PHE A 415 -6.19 -11.89 -22.49
C PHE A 415 -4.67 -12.07 -22.73
N ASP A 416 -4.29 -13.07 -23.52
CA ASP A 416 -2.91 -13.27 -23.94
C ASP A 416 -2.63 -12.44 -25.20
N LEU A 417 -1.74 -11.45 -25.08
CA LEU A 417 -1.41 -10.50 -26.14
C LEU A 417 -0.25 -10.98 -27.03
N SER A 418 0.32 -12.16 -26.76
CA SER A 418 1.55 -12.64 -27.43
C SER A 418 1.45 -12.64 -28.96
N GLU A 419 0.33 -13.11 -29.52
CA GLU A 419 0.13 -13.12 -30.97
C GLU A 419 -0.02 -11.71 -31.55
N ILE A 420 -0.68 -10.80 -30.84
CA ILE A 420 -0.87 -9.41 -31.26
C ILE A 420 0.48 -8.67 -31.23
N ILE A 421 1.27 -8.87 -30.17
CA ILE A 421 2.62 -8.31 -30.05
C ILE A 421 3.47 -8.73 -31.25
N ASN A 422 3.50 -10.02 -31.58
CA ASN A 422 4.25 -10.52 -32.75
C ASN A 422 3.77 -9.90 -34.07
N ARG A 423 2.45 -9.70 -34.22
CA ARG A 423 1.88 -9.03 -35.40
C ARG A 423 2.33 -7.58 -35.49
N VAL A 424 2.18 -6.80 -34.43
CA VAL A 424 2.56 -5.39 -34.38
C VAL A 424 4.07 -5.23 -34.59
N GLU A 425 4.89 -6.07 -33.98
CA GLU A 425 6.34 -6.10 -34.20
C GLU A 425 6.66 -6.33 -35.68
N SER A 426 5.99 -7.27 -36.34
CA SER A 426 6.21 -7.54 -37.77
C SER A 426 5.92 -6.34 -38.68
N LEU A 427 5.02 -5.44 -38.28
CA LEU A 427 4.70 -4.22 -39.03
C LEU A 427 5.81 -3.17 -38.95
N LEU A 428 6.61 -3.16 -37.88
CA LEU A 428 7.75 -2.24 -37.75
C LEU A 428 8.95 -2.62 -38.63
N TRP A 429 8.98 -3.87 -39.10
CA TRP A 429 10.02 -4.41 -39.98
C TRP A 429 9.66 -4.37 -41.47
N ARG A 430 8.41 -4.06 -41.81
CA ARG A 430 7.93 -3.80 -43.17
C ARG A 430 8.05 -2.31 -43.48
#